data_AF-A0A9E5EJ80-F1
#
_entry.id   AF-A0A9E5EJ80-F1
#
_cell.length_a   1.000
_cell.length_b   1.000
_cell.length_c   1.000
_cell.angle_alpha   90.00
_cell.angle_beta   90.00
_cell.angle_gamma   90.00
#
_symmetry.space_group_name_H-M   'P 1'
#
loop_
_entity.id
_entity.type
_entity.pdbx_description
1 polymer ?
#
loop_
_entity_poly.entity_id
_entity_poly.type
_entity_poly.pdbx_seq_one_letter_code
_entity_poly.pdbx_strand_id
1 'polypeptide(L)'
;MGFEKSTFGRPNKLSGGGIQPFFSKQSPYFAALPENLVKAGSSLSSFLDYRQDQEHDLSISIRTKGGAVAPSWISITGVSNYGATLEANPGLADTGTYALEFRLVDATTGAETLEDYNLVVLPASSLVLVNEYNCVSSSNQLNKGVVDVASGDGLDTYFGTVNGNGGGWLELVVVGDGTAGSTVDMRGWKIEVDDGAGSVFTPDDTIVLSNDAYWQNVPAGTILTFTDQTTAQGGLDTWINKKCLRKTAGYDWSNIFVFDPNYVDQVNSVLGGGLGISSSNAQVRIRKADGTVVAGPVGEGIRPVSGVSNNQILEYVGDPSPDSTPLDTTVNSNVDTVSAFGNG
;
A
#
# COMPACT_ATOMS: atom_id res chain seq x y z
N MET A 1 -3.88 12.34 -53.57
CA MET A 1 -5.17 12.05 -52.92
C MET A 1 -5.39 10.55 -52.98
N GLY A 2 -5.02 9.86 -51.91
CA GLY A 2 -5.25 8.43 -51.75
C GLY A 2 -6.62 8.17 -51.15
N PHE A 3 -7.20 7.03 -51.50
CA PHE A 3 -8.07 6.25 -50.63
C PHE A 3 -7.76 4.78 -50.89
N GLU A 4 -7.04 4.17 -49.95
CA GLU A 4 -6.87 2.73 -49.86
C GLU A 4 -8.22 2.07 -49.53
N LYS A 5 -8.54 0.97 -50.22
CA LYS A 5 -9.72 0.15 -49.96
C LYS A 5 -9.35 -1.00 -49.02
N SER A 6 -10.17 -1.16 -47.98
CA SER A 6 -10.20 -2.21 -46.96
C SER A 6 -9.91 -3.63 -47.48
N THR A 7 -9.14 -4.40 -46.70
CA THR A 7 -8.76 -5.80 -46.97
C THR A 7 -9.68 -6.85 -46.33
N PHE A 8 -10.84 -6.47 -45.79
CA PHE A 8 -11.83 -7.44 -45.28
C PHE A 8 -12.61 -8.10 -46.43
N GLY A 9 -12.03 -9.13 -47.05
CA GLY A 9 -12.71 -9.84 -48.14
C GLY A 9 -12.05 -11.12 -48.64
N ARG A 10 -11.15 -11.76 -47.89
CA ARG A 10 -10.67 -13.11 -48.24
C ARG A 10 -11.37 -14.15 -47.35
N PRO A 11 -12.04 -15.17 -47.91
CA PRO A 11 -12.55 -16.28 -47.12
C PRO A 11 -11.37 -17.04 -46.51
N ASN A 12 -11.44 -17.35 -45.20
CA ASN A 12 -10.49 -18.24 -44.56
C ASN A 12 -10.49 -19.60 -45.27
N LYS A 13 -9.33 -20.02 -45.78
CA LYS A 13 -9.12 -21.40 -46.27
C LYS A 13 -9.08 -22.34 -45.07
N LEU A 14 -10.10 -23.16 -44.92
CA LEU A 14 -10.13 -24.25 -43.96
C LEU A 14 -9.46 -25.48 -44.57
N SER A 15 -8.22 -25.78 -44.16
CA SER A 15 -7.57 -27.04 -44.47
C SER A 15 -7.87 -28.07 -43.36
N GLY A 16 -8.78 -29.00 -43.65
CA GLY A 16 -8.61 -30.43 -43.37
C GLY A 16 -8.37 -30.95 -41.94
N GLY A 17 -8.53 -30.14 -40.90
CA GLY A 17 -8.65 -30.58 -39.51
C GLY A 17 -9.92 -29.95 -38.96
N GLY A 18 -10.79 -30.76 -38.34
CA GLY A 18 -12.11 -30.34 -37.88
C GLY A 18 -12.05 -28.98 -37.18
N ILE A 19 -12.95 -28.08 -37.55
CA ILE A 19 -13.27 -26.91 -36.74
C ILE A 19 -13.74 -27.49 -35.40
N GLN A 20 -12.88 -27.47 -34.39
CA GLN A 20 -13.33 -27.42 -33.02
C GLN A 20 -13.86 -26.00 -32.87
N PRO A 21 -15.18 -25.75 -32.83
CA PRO A 21 -15.62 -24.47 -32.34
C PRO A 21 -15.06 -24.33 -30.92
N PHE A 22 -14.24 -23.33 -30.69
CA PHE A 22 -14.01 -22.78 -29.35
C PHE A 22 -15.33 -22.13 -28.89
N PHE A 23 -16.38 -22.93 -28.70
CA PHE A 23 -17.56 -22.61 -27.90
C PHE A 23 -17.58 -23.58 -26.71
N SER A 24 -16.39 -23.84 -26.13
CA SER A 24 -16.35 -24.43 -24.80
C SER A 24 -17.05 -23.46 -23.87
N LYS A 25 -18.21 -23.88 -23.33
CA LYS A 25 -18.89 -23.38 -22.14
C LYS A 25 -18.02 -22.32 -21.44
N GLN A 26 -18.22 -21.03 -21.72
CA GLN A 26 -17.45 -20.02 -21.01
C GLN A 26 -18.01 -20.01 -19.59
N SER A 27 -17.19 -20.37 -18.63
CA SER A 27 -17.51 -20.11 -17.23
C SER A 27 -17.84 -18.61 -17.10
N PRO A 28 -18.80 -18.24 -16.24
CA PRO A 28 -19.06 -16.83 -16.01
C PRO A 28 -17.78 -16.16 -15.49
N TYR A 29 -17.57 -14.88 -15.75
CA TYR A 29 -16.32 -14.20 -15.40
C TYR A 29 -16.57 -12.81 -14.85
N PHE A 30 -15.63 -12.32 -14.04
CA PHE A 30 -15.65 -10.95 -13.53
C PHE A 30 -15.04 -10.01 -14.57
N ALA A 31 -15.78 -8.98 -14.95
CA ALA A 31 -15.32 -7.95 -15.89
C ALA A 31 -14.71 -6.75 -15.14
N ALA A 32 -15.17 -6.47 -13.93
CA ALA A 32 -14.58 -5.47 -13.03
C ALA A 32 -14.86 -5.83 -11.57
N LEU A 33 -13.83 -5.66 -10.72
CA LEU A 33 -13.94 -5.82 -9.27
C LEU A 33 -14.33 -4.49 -8.60
N PRO A 34 -15.01 -4.55 -7.44
CA PRO A 34 -15.38 -3.36 -6.70
C PRO A 34 -14.16 -2.73 -5.99
N GLU A 35 -14.34 -1.50 -5.51
CA GLU A 35 -13.37 -0.82 -4.64
C GLU A 35 -13.10 -1.63 -3.38
N ASN A 36 -11.84 -1.68 -2.96
CA ASN A 36 -11.35 -2.61 -1.94
C ASN A 36 -10.81 -1.94 -0.67
N LEU A 37 -11.06 -0.65 -0.49
CA LEU A 37 -10.65 0.13 0.68
C LEU A 37 -11.89 0.75 1.34
N VAL A 38 -11.95 0.68 2.66
CA VAL A 38 -13.00 1.32 3.46
C VAL A 38 -12.43 1.78 4.80
N LYS A 39 -12.87 2.92 5.30
CA LYS A 39 -12.49 3.42 6.63
C LYS A 39 -13.39 2.79 7.70
N ALA A 40 -12.81 2.33 8.81
CA ALA A 40 -13.58 1.80 9.94
C ALA A 40 -14.60 2.85 10.44
N GLY A 41 -15.82 2.41 10.75
CA GLY A 41 -16.93 3.28 11.11
C GLY A 41 -17.60 4.00 9.93
N SER A 42 -17.18 3.72 8.70
CA SER A 42 -17.80 4.23 7.46
C SER A 42 -18.41 3.08 6.64
N SER A 43 -19.15 3.44 5.60
CA SER A 43 -19.76 2.49 4.66
C SER A 43 -19.08 2.54 3.30
N LEU A 44 -18.94 1.37 2.67
CA LEU A 44 -18.54 1.20 1.28
C LEU A 44 -19.70 0.56 0.52
N SER A 45 -20.08 1.17 -0.60
CA SER A 45 -21.02 0.62 -1.58
C SER A 45 -20.37 0.72 -2.95
N SER A 46 -19.99 -0.42 -3.54
CA SER A 46 -19.23 -0.44 -4.78
C SER A 46 -19.71 -1.53 -5.72
N PHE A 47 -19.86 -1.18 -7.00
CA PHE A 47 -20.41 -2.06 -8.02
C PHE A 47 -19.35 -3.04 -8.52
N LEU A 48 -19.76 -4.28 -8.74
CA LEU A 48 -18.97 -5.31 -9.41
C LEU A 48 -19.67 -5.77 -10.69
N ASP A 49 -18.91 -5.81 -11.79
CA ASP A 49 -19.39 -6.23 -13.12
C ASP A 49 -18.96 -7.67 -13.36
N TYR A 50 -19.91 -8.52 -13.73
CA TYR A 50 -19.64 -9.89 -14.16
C TYR A 50 -20.52 -10.25 -15.35
N ARG A 51 -20.04 -11.19 -16.16
CA ARG A 51 -20.64 -11.51 -17.45
C ARG A 51 -20.55 -12.99 -17.76
N GLN A 52 -21.32 -13.37 -18.75
CA GLN A 52 -21.16 -14.60 -19.49
C GLN A 52 -21.62 -14.37 -20.93
N ASP A 53 -21.29 -15.31 -21.82
CA ASP A 53 -21.66 -15.28 -23.23
C ASP A 53 -23.02 -15.96 -23.52
N GLN A 54 -23.66 -16.55 -22.50
CA GLN A 54 -24.94 -17.23 -22.60
C GLN A 54 -26.00 -16.46 -21.79
N GLU A 55 -27.27 -16.44 -22.22
CA GLU A 55 -28.33 -15.73 -21.48
C GLU A 55 -28.81 -16.53 -20.25
N HIS A 56 -27.90 -17.18 -19.51
CA HIS A 56 -28.26 -17.92 -18.31
C HIS A 56 -28.41 -16.98 -17.10
N ASP A 57 -29.06 -17.48 -16.05
CA ASP A 57 -29.09 -16.78 -14.78
C ASP A 57 -27.80 -17.00 -14.00
N LEU A 58 -27.25 -15.91 -13.47
CA LEU A 58 -26.05 -15.92 -12.64
C LEU A 58 -26.42 -15.69 -11.18
N SER A 59 -25.73 -16.39 -10.29
CA SER A 59 -25.79 -16.16 -8.85
C SER A 59 -24.40 -15.82 -8.33
N ILE A 60 -24.34 -14.91 -7.37
CA ILE A 60 -23.09 -14.45 -6.77
C ILE A 60 -23.17 -14.47 -5.25
N SER A 61 -22.05 -14.77 -4.62
CA SER A 61 -21.86 -14.68 -3.18
C SER A 61 -20.44 -14.23 -2.86
N ILE A 62 -20.25 -13.69 -1.65
CA ILE A 62 -18.93 -13.39 -1.08
C ILE A 62 -18.70 -14.24 0.16
N ARG A 63 -17.48 -14.72 0.33
CA ARG A 63 -17.07 -15.51 1.50
C ARG A 63 -15.60 -15.20 1.83
N THR A 64 -15.16 -15.60 3.01
CA THR A 64 -13.72 -15.59 3.31
C THR A 64 -13.01 -16.58 2.40
N LYS A 65 -11.77 -16.25 2.00
CA LYS A 65 -10.95 -17.12 1.19
C LYS A 65 -10.76 -18.48 1.88
N GLY A 66 -11.06 -19.56 1.17
CA GLY A 66 -11.11 -20.91 1.72
C GLY A 66 -12.51 -21.37 2.16
N GLY A 67 -13.53 -20.52 1.97
CA GLY A 67 -14.94 -20.93 1.99
C GLY A 67 -15.74 -20.65 3.27
N ALA A 68 -15.15 -20.07 4.32
CA ALA A 68 -15.90 -19.73 5.54
C ALA A 68 -16.74 -18.45 5.35
N VAL A 69 -17.77 -18.25 6.17
CA VAL A 69 -18.72 -17.12 6.06
C VAL A 69 -17.98 -15.79 6.21
N ALA A 70 -18.26 -14.83 5.32
CA ALA A 70 -17.74 -13.47 5.43
C ALA A 70 -18.22 -12.79 6.73
N PRO A 71 -17.48 -11.81 7.26
CA PRO A 71 -17.97 -10.97 8.36
C PRO A 71 -19.37 -10.44 8.07
N SER A 72 -20.24 -10.40 9.10
CA SER A 72 -21.66 -10.04 8.93
C SER A 72 -21.91 -8.61 8.45
N TRP A 73 -20.90 -7.75 8.55
CA TRP A 73 -20.93 -6.38 8.05
C TRP A 73 -20.57 -6.28 6.55
N ILE A 74 -20.25 -7.40 5.89
CA ILE A 74 -20.02 -7.51 4.44
C ILE A 74 -21.20 -8.24 3.80
N SER A 75 -21.73 -7.71 2.70
CA SER A 75 -22.81 -8.37 1.96
C SER A 75 -22.81 -8.03 0.48
N ILE A 76 -23.54 -8.83 -0.31
CA ILE A 76 -23.81 -8.57 -1.73
C ILE A 76 -25.29 -8.25 -1.89
N THR A 77 -25.58 -7.13 -2.53
CA THR A 77 -26.95 -6.66 -2.78
C THR A 77 -27.14 -6.32 -4.26
N GLY A 78 -28.37 -6.01 -4.66
CA GLY A 78 -28.65 -5.56 -6.03
C GLY A 78 -28.29 -6.56 -7.14
N VAL A 79 -28.33 -7.86 -6.83
CA VAL A 79 -27.90 -8.93 -7.75
C VAL A 79 -28.74 -8.93 -9.03
N SER A 80 -28.05 -8.94 -10.17
CA SER A 80 -28.60 -9.07 -11.52
C SER A 80 -27.75 -10.04 -12.35
N ASN A 81 -28.10 -10.27 -13.62
CA ASN A 81 -27.27 -11.09 -14.52
C ASN A 81 -26.00 -10.37 -15.02
N TYR A 82 -25.80 -9.08 -14.70
CA TYR A 82 -24.68 -8.27 -15.20
C TYR A 82 -23.83 -7.64 -14.10
N GLY A 83 -24.17 -7.91 -12.84
CA GLY A 83 -23.47 -7.31 -11.72
C GLY A 83 -24.28 -7.30 -10.43
N ALA A 84 -23.60 -6.88 -9.38
CA ALA A 84 -24.12 -6.71 -8.04
C ALA A 84 -23.39 -5.56 -7.34
N THR A 85 -23.80 -5.24 -6.12
CA THR A 85 -23.13 -4.24 -5.27
C THR A 85 -22.53 -4.92 -4.05
N LEU A 86 -21.24 -4.69 -3.81
CA LEU A 86 -20.58 -4.98 -2.55
C LEU A 86 -20.93 -3.89 -1.54
N GLU A 87 -21.49 -4.30 -0.41
CA GLU A 87 -21.75 -3.44 0.74
C GLU A 87 -20.85 -3.85 1.90
N ALA A 88 -20.12 -2.91 2.49
CA ALA A 88 -19.31 -3.14 3.69
C ALA A 88 -19.51 -2.01 4.72
N ASN A 89 -19.77 -2.40 5.98
CA ASN A 89 -20.05 -1.47 7.09
C ASN A 89 -19.22 -1.82 8.35
N PRO A 90 -17.88 -1.79 8.27
CA PRO A 90 -17.01 -2.17 9.38
C PRO A 90 -17.17 -1.24 10.58
N GLY A 91 -17.15 -1.81 11.79
CA GLY A 91 -17.00 -1.06 13.03
C GLY A 91 -15.54 -0.70 13.31
N LEU A 92 -15.30 0.03 14.41
CA LEU A 92 -13.95 0.47 14.80
C LEU A 92 -12.99 -0.70 15.09
N ALA A 93 -13.51 -1.84 15.55
CA ALA A 93 -12.74 -3.03 15.87
C ALA A 93 -12.42 -3.89 14.64
N ASP A 94 -12.99 -3.59 13.48
CA ASP A 94 -12.85 -4.38 12.25
C ASP A 94 -11.67 -3.91 11.38
N THR A 95 -10.73 -3.13 11.93
CA THR A 95 -9.57 -2.65 11.16
C THR A 95 -8.63 -3.81 10.80
N GLY A 96 -8.22 -3.91 9.54
CA GLY A 96 -7.34 -4.96 9.05
C GLY A 96 -7.59 -5.35 7.59
N THR A 97 -6.87 -6.36 7.12
CA THR A 97 -7.01 -6.91 5.76
C THR A 97 -7.80 -8.21 5.81
N TYR A 98 -8.85 -8.31 5.01
CA TYR A 98 -9.71 -9.48 4.92
C TYR A 98 -9.51 -10.16 3.57
N ALA A 99 -8.96 -11.37 3.59
CA ALA A 99 -8.86 -12.23 2.43
C ALA A 99 -10.23 -12.86 2.14
N LEU A 100 -10.87 -12.43 1.06
CA LEU A 100 -12.19 -12.84 0.63
C LEU A 100 -12.09 -13.48 -0.77
N GLU A 101 -13.19 -14.10 -1.19
CA GLU A 101 -13.36 -14.58 -2.55
C GLU A 101 -14.81 -14.33 -2.99
N PHE A 102 -14.97 -13.82 -4.20
CA PHE A 102 -16.26 -13.84 -4.88
C PHE A 102 -16.47 -15.19 -5.53
N ARG A 103 -17.68 -15.73 -5.37
CA ARG A 103 -18.10 -16.98 -5.99
C ARG A 103 -19.26 -16.68 -6.93
N LEU A 104 -18.98 -16.78 -8.22
CA LEU A 104 -19.94 -16.58 -9.30
C LEU A 104 -20.31 -17.94 -9.90
N VAL A 105 -21.61 -18.21 -10.02
CA VAL A 105 -22.13 -19.50 -10.48
C VAL A 105 -23.18 -19.29 -11.56
N ASP A 106 -23.00 -19.97 -12.68
CA ASP A 106 -24.06 -20.17 -13.67
C ASP A 106 -25.05 -21.19 -13.11
N ALA A 107 -26.26 -20.71 -12.79
CA ALA A 107 -27.30 -21.52 -12.17
C ALA A 107 -27.84 -22.62 -13.10
N THR A 108 -27.70 -22.45 -14.42
CA THR A 108 -28.16 -23.43 -15.42
C THR A 108 -27.18 -24.58 -15.53
N THR A 109 -25.89 -24.27 -15.58
CA THR A 109 -24.86 -25.26 -15.92
C THR A 109 -24.00 -25.71 -14.75
N GLY A 110 -24.13 -25.06 -13.59
CA GLY A 110 -23.32 -25.27 -12.40
C GLY A 110 -21.84 -24.88 -12.57
N ALA A 111 -21.47 -24.20 -13.65
CA ALA A 111 -20.11 -23.68 -13.81
C ALA A 111 -19.84 -22.59 -12.78
N GLU A 112 -18.65 -22.62 -12.20
CA GLU A 112 -18.23 -21.71 -11.14
C GLU A 112 -16.93 -21.00 -11.52
N THR A 113 -16.86 -19.73 -11.14
CA THR A 113 -15.65 -18.93 -11.13
C THR A 113 -15.46 -18.34 -9.75
N LEU A 114 -14.26 -18.51 -9.21
CA LEU A 114 -13.82 -17.92 -7.96
C LEU A 114 -12.82 -16.82 -8.28
N GLU A 115 -13.00 -15.66 -7.64
CA GLU A 115 -12.10 -14.52 -7.80
C GLU A 115 -11.65 -14.05 -6.42
N ASP A 116 -10.34 -14.04 -6.21
CA ASP A 116 -9.74 -13.57 -4.96
C ASP A 116 -9.98 -12.06 -4.82
N TYR A 117 -10.33 -11.64 -3.61
CA TYR A 117 -10.64 -10.25 -3.32
C TYR A 117 -10.20 -9.87 -1.91
N ASN A 118 -9.52 -8.74 -1.76
CA ASN A 118 -9.00 -8.34 -0.45
C ASN A 118 -9.58 -7.01 -0.04
N LEU A 119 -10.45 -7.02 0.97
CA LEU A 119 -10.99 -5.80 1.54
C LEU A 119 -10.06 -5.31 2.65
N VAL A 120 -9.58 -4.09 2.53
CA VAL A 120 -8.77 -3.41 3.53
C VAL A 120 -9.64 -2.43 4.28
N VAL A 121 -9.81 -2.69 5.58
CA VAL A 121 -10.44 -1.77 6.51
C VAL A 121 -9.35 -0.93 7.17
N LEU A 122 -9.29 0.34 6.80
CA LEU A 122 -8.36 1.33 7.32
C LEU A 122 -8.84 1.86 8.68
N PRO A 123 -7.92 2.27 9.58
CA PRO A 123 -8.31 2.81 10.86
C PRO A 123 -9.14 4.09 10.71
N ALA A 124 -10.10 4.29 11.63
CA ALA A 124 -10.92 5.51 11.67
C ALA A 124 -10.11 6.78 11.98
N SER A 125 -8.95 6.62 12.61
CA SER A 125 -8.01 7.70 12.85
C SER A 125 -6.60 7.12 12.94
N SER A 126 -5.65 7.80 12.29
CA SER A 126 -4.24 7.43 12.26
C SER A 126 -3.45 8.32 13.21
N LEU A 127 -2.73 7.75 14.18
CA LEU A 127 -1.87 8.55 15.09
C LEU A 127 -0.49 8.83 14.50
N VAL A 128 -0.10 8.03 13.52
CA VAL A 128 1.17 8.08 12.80
C VAL A 128 0.86 7.74 11.35
N LEU A 129 1.51 8.41 10.40
CA LEU A 129 1.37 8.18 8.97
C LEU A 129 2.72 7.77 8.38
N VAL A 130 2.67 6.99 7.30
CA VAL A 130 3.84 6.81 6.44
C VAL A 130 3.96 8.06 5.58
N ASN A 131 5.10 8.72 5.68
CA ASN A 131 5.38 9.95 4.95
C ASN A 131 6.12 9.64 3.65
N GLU A 132 7.19 8.85 3.72
CA GLU A 132 8.06 8.64 2.57
C GLU A 132 8.79 7.30 2.70
N TYR A 133 9.12 6.65 1.60
CA TYR A 133 10.10 5.55 1.64
C TYR A 133 10.87 5.39 0.33
N ASN A 134 12.04 4.79 0.45
CA ASN A 134 12.97 4.63 -0.65
C ASN A 134 12.72 3.36 -1.47
N CYS A 135 12.45 3.51 -2.77
CA CYS A 135 12.45 2.39 -3.72
C CYS A 135 13.71 2.36 -4.59
N VAL A 136 14.65 3.29 -4.42
CA VAL A 136 15.85 3.37 -5.27
C VAL A 136 16.73 2.14 -5.04
N SER A 137 16.89 1.32 -6.06
CA SER A 137 17.73 0.12 -5.98
C SER A 137 19.21 0.46 -5.78
N SER A 138 19.98 -0.47 -5.21
CA SER A 138 21.42 -0.31 -4.96
C SER A 138 22.27 -0.05 -6.22
N SER A 139 21.73 -0.30 -7.42
CA SER A 139 22.38 -0.02 -8.71
C SER A 139 21.91 1.28 -9.38
N ASN A 140 20.87 1.92 -8.86
CA ASN A 140 20.28 3.14 -9.40
C ASN A 140 20.51 4.34 -8.48
N GLN A 141 20.17 5.52 -8.99
CA GLN A 141 20.19 6.77 -8.24
C GLN A 141 18.78 7.38 -8.34
N LEU A 142 18.42 8.20 -7.37
CA LEU A 142 17.12 8.87 -7.36
C LEU A 142 16.92 9.68 -8.66
N ASN A 143 15.77 9.50 -9.32
CA ASN A 143 15.38 10.19 -10.55
C ASN A 143 16.26 9.91 -11.78
N LYS A 144 17.20 8.96 -11.70
CA LYS A 144 18.18 8.71 -12.76
C LYS A 144 17.52 8.50 -14.12
N GLY A 145 17.80 9.39 -15.07
CA GLY A 145 17.31 9.37 -16.44
C GLY A 145 15.92 9.97 -16.66
N VAL A 146 15.29 10.58 -15.65
CA VAL A 146 13.94 11.18 -15.73
C VAL A 146 13.99 12.69 -15.98
N VAL A 147 15.01 13.38 -15.46
CA VAL A 147 15.22 14.83 -15.65
C VAL A 147 16.54 15.08 -16.39
N ASP A 148 16.63 16.18 -17.17
CA ASP A 148 17.88 16.53 -17.86
C ASP A 148 19.04 16.69 -16.86
N VAL A 149 20.22 16.20 -17.24
CA VAL A 149 21.45 16.14 -16.43
C VAL A 149 21.89 17.52 -15.94
N ALA A 150 21.50 18.59 -16.63
CA ALA A 150 21.76 19.96 -16.25
C ALA A 150 20.92 20.46 -15.05
N SER A 151 19.84 19.76 -14.69
CA SER A 151 18.86 20.17 -13.66
C SER A 151 18.90 19.33 -12.39
N GLY A 152 19.75 18.30 -12.28
CA GLY A 152 19.88 17.48 -11.06
C GLY A 152 19.48 16.02 -11.20
N ASP A 153 19.72 15.37 -12.35
CA ASP A 153 19.56 13.93 -12.49
C ASP A 153 20.40 13.17 -11.44
N GLY A 154 19.79 12.26 -10.69
CA GLY A 154 20.50 11.56 -9.61
C GLY A 154 20.69 12.37 -8.32
N LEU A 155 20.25 13.64 -8.22
CA LEU A 155 20.61 14.52 -7.10
C LEU A 155 19.55 14.50 -5.97
N ASP A 156 19.90 13.85 -4.87
CA ASP A 156 19.20 13.99 -3.59
C ASP A 156 19.76 15.19 -2.80
N THR A 157 18.92 15.98 -2.13
CA THR A 157 19.39 17.19 -1.43
C THR A 157 20.09 16.91 -0.10
N TYR A 158 19.88 15.72 0.47
CA TYR A 158 20.52 15.26 1.69
C TYR A 158 21.76 14.41 1.38
N PHE A 159 21.57 13.35 0.59
CA PHE A 159 22.60 12.36 0.29
C PHE A 159 23.46 12.73 -0.92
N GLY A 160 23.02 13.67 -1.75
CA GLY A 160 23.68 13.98 -3.02
C GLY A 160 23.41 12.91 -4.08
N THR A 161 24.35 12.73 -4.99
CA THR A 161 24.22 11.75 -6.09
C THR A 161 24.84 10.41 -5.71
N VAL A 162 24.06 9.58 -5.01
CA VAL A 162 24.51 8.27 -4.49
C VAL A 162 23.64 7.13 -4.98
N ASN A 163 24.26 5.97 -5.22
CA ASN A 163 23.51 4.77 -5.56
C ASN A 163 22.68 4.28 -4.37
N GLY A 164 21.48 3.78 -4.62
CA GLY A 164 20.54 3.31 -3.60
C GLY A 164 19.97 4.42 -2.71
N ASN A 165 20.25 5.70 -2.98
CA ASN A 165 19.77 6.86 -2.23
C ASN A 165 19.84 6.72 -0.69
N GLY A 166 20.98 6.27 -0.16
CA GLY A 166 21.17 6.11 1.30
C GLY A 166 20.74 4.75 1.87
N GLY A 167 20.41 3.77 1.02
CA GLY A 167 20.00 2.43 1.45
C GLY A 167 18.50 2.32 1.71
N GLY A 168 18.07 1.32 2.48
CA GLY A 168 16.67 1.22 2.88
C GLY A 168 16.36 2.28 3.92
N TRP A 169 15.36 3.11 3.66
CA TRP A 169 14.81 4.02 4.65
C TRP A 169 13.31 4.27 4.46
N LEU A 170 12.65 4.56 5.58
CA LEU A 170 11.22 4.83 5.71
C LEU A 170 11.05 6.01 6.67
N GLU A 171 10.23 6.97 6.29
CA GLU A 171 9.88 8.11 7.11
C GLU A 171 8.42 8.06 7.55
N LEU A 172 8.19 8.35 8.82
CA LEU A 172 6.89 8.45 9.44
C LEU A 172 6.65 9.87 9.97
N VAL A 173 5.40 10.31 9.95
CA VAL A 173 4.97 11.55 10.63
C VAL A 173 4.05 11.17 11.77
N VAL A 174 4.39 11.60 12.98
CA VAL A 174 3.54 11.48 14.16
C VAL A 174 2.52 12.62 14.13
N VAL A 175 1.24 12.31 13.97
CA VAL A 175 0.16 13.30 13.92
C VAL A 175 -0.60 13.42 15.24
N GLY A 176 -0.53 12.39 16.09
CA GLY A 176 -1.27 12.36 17.35
C GLY A 176 -2.78 12.32 17.15
N ASP A 177 -3.52 12.91 18.08
CA ASP A 177 -4.99 13.01 18.01
C ASP A 177 -5.49 14.27 17.27
N GLY A 178 -4.57 15.02 16.63
CA GLY A 178 -4.86 16.28 15.96
C GLY A 178 -4.90 17.50 16.88
N THR A 179 -4.77 17.30 18.20
CA THR A 179 -4.66 18.41 19.16
C THR A 179 -3.23 18.93 19.19
N ALA A 180 -3.07 20.25 19.13
CA ALA A 180 -1.77 20.90 19.22
C ALA A 180 -1.07 20.57 20.55
N GLY A 181 0.18 20.08 20.46
CA GLY A 181 0.96 19.68 21.63
C GLY A 181 0.63 18.29 22.18
N SER A 182 -0.21 17.51 21.49
CA SER A 182 -0.42 16.09 21.82
C SER A 182 0.88 15.28 21.66
N THR A 183 0.92 14.14 22.35
CA THR A 183 2.04 13.18 22.28
C THR A 183 1.47 11.78 22.13
N VAL A 184 2.28 10.88 21.58
CA VAL A 184 1.94 9.48 21.34
C VAL A 184 2.93 8.59 22.09
N ASP A 185 2.41 7.63 22.85
CA ASP A 185 3.20 6.54 23.44
C ASP A 185 3.33 5.41 22.42
N MET A 186 4.54 5.29 21.87
CA MET A 186 4.89 4.36 20.80
C MET A 186 5.67 3.13 21.29
N ARG A 187 5.82 2.95 22.60
CA ARG A 187 6.58 1.82 23.15
C ARG A 187 5.97 0.49 22.73
N GLY A 188 6.80 -0.43 22.23
CA GLY A 188 6.38 -1.75 21.76
C GLY A 188 5.54 -1.74 20.48
N TRP A 189 5.37 -0.60 19.82
CA TRP A 189 4.69 -0.54 18.52
C TRP A 189 5.50 -1.27 17.45
N LYS A 190 4.80 -1.72 16.42
CA LYS A 190 5.37 -2.44 15.28
C LYS A 190 5.23 -1.61 14.02
N ILE A 191 6.32 -1.49 13.28
CA ILE A 191 6.34 -1.00 11.91
C ILE A 191 6.63 -2.21 11.03
N GLU A 192 5.70 -2.52 10.14
CA GLU A 192 5.69 -3.76 9.37
C GLU A 192 5.77 -3.42 7.90
N VAL A 193 6.69 -4.07 7.20
CA VAL A 193 6.89 -3.92 5.76
C VAL A 193 6.57 -5.26 5.10
N ASP A 194 5.93 -5.21 3.94
CA ASP A 194 5.70 -6.34 3.03
C ASP A 194 6.23 -5.94 1.65
N ASP A 195 7.44 -6.40 1.30
CA ASP A 195 8.08 -6.14 0.00
C ASP A 195 7.87 -7.30 -0.97
N GLY A 196 6.68 -7.27 -1.55
CA GLY A 196 6.14 -8.38 -2.32
C GLY A 196 4.64 -8.54 -2.12
N ALA A 197 3.97 -7.50 -1.62
CA ALA A 197 2.58 -7.59 -1.19
C ALA A 197 1.72 -8.13 -2.33
N GLY A 198 1.17 -9.33 -2.06
CA GLY A 198 0.27 -10.02 -2.97
C GLY A 198 -1.18 -9.71 -2.63
N SER A 199 -2.03 -10.75 -2.69
CA SER A 199 -3.42 -10.62 -2.23
C SER A 199 -3.52 -10.22 -0.75
N VAL A 200 -2.65 -10.75 0.10
CA VAL A 200 -2.74 -10.54 1.55
C VAL A 200 -1.44 -9.91 2.05
N PHE A 201 -1.57 -8.80 2.79
CA PHE A 201 -0.44 -8.19 3.48
C PHE A 201 0.16 -9.18 4.48
N THR A 202 1.39 -9.59 4.22
CA THR A 202 2.16 -10.55 5.01
C THR A 202 3.54 -9.95 5.24
N PRO A 203 3.81 -9.38 6.42
CA PRO A 203 5.05 -8.66 6.61
C PRO A 203 6.24 -9.63 6.56
N ASP A 204 7.23 -9.30 5.73
CA ASP A 204 8.52 -9.97 5.68
C ASP A 204 9.51 -9.32 6.65
N ASP A 205 9.39 -8.00 6.87
CA ASP A 205 10.16 -7.26 7.87
C ASP A 205 9.26 -6.57 8.92
N THR A 206 9.74 -6.54 10.16
CA THR A 206 9.05 -5.94 11.30
C THR A 206 10.03 -5.32 12.27
N ILE A 207 9.92 -4.00 12.45
CA ILE A 207 10.62 -3.24 13.48
C ILE A 207 9.71 -3.16 14.71
N VAL A 208 10.20 -3.58 15.87
CA VAL A 208 9.52 -3.39 17.15
C VAL A 208 10.21 -2.28 17.93
N LEU A 209 9.51 -1.21 18.25
CA LEU A 209 10.06 -0.11 19.04
C LEU A 209 10.30 -0.56 20.48
N SER A 210 11.44 -0.17 21.05
CA SER A 210 11.83 -0.56 22.40
C SER A 210 10.94 0.09 23.48
N ASN A 211 11.24 -0.19 24.75
CA ASN A 211 10.63 0.49 25.90
C ASN A 211 11.38 1.76 26.34
N ASP A 212 12.27 2.31 25.50
CA ASP A 212 13.00 3.54 25.82
C ASP A 212 12.04 4.71 26.14
N ALA A 213 12.46 5.59 27.04
CA ALA A 213 11.66 6.72 27.49
C ALA A 213 11.36 7.73 26.37
N TYR A 214 12.19 7.77 25.32
CA TYR A 214 11.92 8.57 24.12
C TYR A 214 10.55 8.24 23.50
N TRP A 215 10.23 6.95 23.39
CA TRP A 215 8.99 6.50 22.77
C TRP A 215 7.73 6.78 23.60
N GLN A 216 7.87 7.14 24.88
CA GLN A 216 6.71 7.33 25.75
C GLN A 216 5.90 8.59 25.39
N ASN A 217 6.55 9.64 24.88
CA ASN A 217 5.91 10.94 24.66
C ASN A 217 6.39 11.55 23.34
N VAL A 218 6.30 10.81 22.24
CA VAL A 218 6.70 11.35 20.93
C VAL A 218 5.67 12.42 20.51
N PRO A 219 6.05 13.69 20.35
CA PRO A 219 5.06 14.73 20.13
C PRO A 219 4.51 14.72 18.70
N ALA A 220 3.27 15.16 18.52
CA ALA A 220 2.71 15.43 17.21
C ALA A 220 3.56 16.47 16.43
N GLY A 221 3.66 16.26 15.12
CA GLY A 221 4.60 16.95 14.24
C GLY A 221 6.01 16.38 14.26
N THR A 222 6.27 15.25 14.93
CA THR A 222 7.60 14.62 14.86
C THR A 222 7.72 13.77 13.60
N ILE A 223 8.78 14.01 12.83
CA ILE A 223 9.22 13.18 11.72
C ILE A 223 10.21 12.15 12.26
N LEU A 224 9.93 10.87 12.01
CA LEU A 224 10.74 9.74 12.42
C LEU A 224 11.24 9.01 11.17
N THR A 225 12.54 9.07 10.92
CA THR A 225 13.16 8.33 9.83
C THR A 225 13.83 7.07 10.38
N PHE A 226 13.53 5.93 9.78
CA PHE A 226 14.18 4.65 10.07
C PHE A 226 15.11 4.32 8.91
N THR A 227 16.34 3.93 9.23
CA THR A 227 17.40 3.62 8.24
C THR A 227 18.03 2.27 8.55
N ASP A 228 18.41 1.53 7.51
CA ASP A 228 19.13 0.25 7.64
C ASP A 228 20.65 0.35 7.45
N GLN A 229 21.15 1.56 7.21
CA GLN A 229 22.58 1.83 7.05
C GLN A 229 23.04 2.94 7.99
N THR A 230 24.21 2.73 8.59
CA THR A 230 24.95 3.74 9.36
C THR A 230 25.54 4.81 8.46
N THR A 231 26.01 5.92 9.04
CA THR A 231 26.74 6.96 8.28
C THR A 231 28.00 6.40 7.60
N ALA A 232 28.68 5.43 8.20
CA ALA A 232 29.83 4.76 7.60
C ALA A 232 29.47 3.90 6.38
N GLN A 233 28.20 3.51 6.24
CA GLN A 233 27.68 2.70 5.14
C GLN A 233 26.97 3.52 4.05
N GLY A 234 26.80 4.83 4.25
CA GLY A 234 26.10 5.72 3.32
C GLY A 234 24.71 6.16 3.76
N GLY A 235 24.21 5.66 4.90
CA GLY A 235 22.96 6.08 5.53
C GLY A 235 23.19 7.06 6.69
N LEU A 236 22.51 6.84 7.82
CA LEU A 236 22.57 7.74 8.98
C LEU A 236 22.50 6.98 10.32
N ASP A 237 23.40 7.30 11.24
CA ASP A 237 23.36 6.76 12.62
C ASP A 237 22.16 7.30 13.41
N THR A 238 21.73 6.59 14.46
CA THR A 238 20.66 7.06 15.35
C THR A 238 20.96 8.44 15.89
N TRP A 239 20.01 9.36 15.75
CA TRP A 239 20.09 10.70 16.30
C TRP A 239 18.70 11.21 16.68
N ILE A 240 18.43 11.17 17.97
CA ILE A 240 17.17 11.65 18.54
C ILE A 240 17.14 13.18 18.59
N ASN A 241 16.05 13.76 18.10
CA ASN A 241 15.80 15.20 18.02
C ASN A 241 16.93 15.98 17.33
N LYS A 242 17.49 15.41 16.25
CA LYS A 242 18.57 16.01 15.46
C LYS A 242 18.21 17.41 14.98
N LYS A 243 16.96 17.63 14.59
CA LYS A 243 16.37 18.97 14.43
C LYS A 243 15.21 19.13 15.41
N CYS A 244 15.21 20.22 16.16
CA CYS A 244 14.07 20.61 16.99
C CYS A 244 13.59 21.99 16.53
N LEU A 245 12.62 22.00 15.62
CA LEU A 245 12.10 23.20 14.98
C LEU A 245 10.65 23.47 15.36
N ARG A 246 10.11 22.83 16.40
CA ARG A 246 8.70 22.97 16.79
C ARG A 246 8.24 24.42 16.96
N LYS A 247 9.11 25.30 17.46
CA LYS A 247 8.78 26.73 17.65
C LYS A 247 8.77 27.56 16.35
N THR A 248 9.50 27.12 15.33
CA THR A 248 9.74 27.91 14.10
C THR A 248 9.09 27.32 12.87
N ALA A 249 8.98 25.99 12.80
CA ALA A 249 8.46 25.22 11.66
C ALA A 249 7.42 24.17 12.08
N GLY A 250 7.14 24.00 13.37
CA GLY A 250 6.09 23.09 13.86
C GLY A 250 6.50 21.62 14.01
N TYR A 251 7.70 21.23 13.59
CA TYR A 251 8.16 19.84 13.63
C TYR A 251 9.47 19.61 14.40
N ASP A 252 9.66 18.37 14.83
CA ASP A 252 10.96 17.83 15.25
C ASP A 252 11.34 16.67 14.32
N TRP A 253 12.63 16.36 14.20
CA TRP A 253 13.10 15.24 13.39
C TRP A 253 14.09 14.37 14.15
N SER A 254 13.88 13.06 14.08
CA SER A 254 14.78 12.04 14.62
C SER A 254 15.07 10.98 13.57
N ASN A 255 16.33 10.54 13.52
CA ASN A 255 16.73 9.36 12.75
C ASN A 255 16.98 8.19 13.69
N ILE A 256 16.52 7.00 13.32
CA ILE A 256 16.69 5.76 14.06
C ILE A 256 17.35 4.75 13.13
N PHE A 257 18.56 4.32 13.47
CA PHE A 257 19.16 3.17 12.82
C PHE A 257 18.49 1.91 13.38
N VAL A 258 17.93 1.07 12.51
CA VAL A 258 17.04 -0.03 12.95
C VAL A 258 17.76 -1.12 13.77
N PHE A 259 19.09 -1.18 13.70
CA PHE A 259 19.89 -2.08 14.52
C PHE A 259 20.44 -1.43 15.81
N ASP A 260 19.96 -0.24 16.19
CA ASP A 260 20.27 0.37 17.49
C ASP A 260 19.40 -0.26 18.60
N PRO A 261 20.01 -1.04 19.51
CA PRO A 261 19.26 -1.78 20.53
C PRO A 261 18.64 -0.89 21.62
N ASN A 262 19.01 0.39 21.69
CA ASN A 262 18.39 1.30 22.65
C ASN A 262 16.96 1.64 22.22
N TYR A 263 16.73 1.85 20.92
CA TYR A 263 15.47 2.34 20.39
C TYR A 263 14.64 1.29 19.67
N VAL A 264 15.27 0.20 19.22
CA VAL A 264 14.58 -0.93 18.58
C VAL A 264 14.80 -2.19 19.39
N ASP A 265 13.71 -2.88 19.71
CA ASP A 265 13.73 -4.20 20.35
C ASP A 265 14.21 -5.24 19.34
N GLN A 266 15.52 -5.51 19.37
CA GLN A 266 16.18 -6.46 18.47
C GLN A 266 15.71 -7.91 18.67
N VAL A 267 15.13 -8.25 19.82
CA VAL A 267 14.68 -9.62 20.12
C VAL A 267 13.36 -9.91 19.43
N ASN A 268 12.45 -8.94 19.43
CA ASN A 268 11.12 -9.09 18.85
C ASN A 268 11.00 -8.56 17.42
N SER A 269 12.02 -7.87 16.91
CA SER A 269 12.10 -7.44 15.50
C SER A 269 12.52 -8.59 14.59
N VAL A 270 12.06 -8.54 13.35
CA VAL A 270 12.45 -9.44 12.25
C VAL A 270 12.94 -8.55 11.13
N LEU A 271 14.26 -8.56 10.88
CA LEU A 271 14.89 -7.71 9.87
C LEU A 271 15.81 -8.62 9.04
N GLY A 272 15.40 -9.02 7.83
CA GLY A 272 16.06 -9.97 6.93
C GLY A 272 17.42 -9.52 6.36
N GLY A 273 18.01 -8.46 6.93
CA GLY A 273 19.24 -7.80 6.48
C GLY A 273 19.13 -6.27 6.36
N GLY A 274 17.92 -5.73 6.51
CA GLY A 274 17.64 -4.30 6.44
C GLY A 274 16.16 -4.02 6.66
N LEU A 275 15.63 -2.99 6.01
CA LEU A 275 14.20 -2.63 6.09
C LEU A 275 13.29 -3.38 5.11
N GLY A 276 13.87 -4.09 4.13
CA GLY A 276 13.13 -4.79 3.09
C GLY A 276 12.11 -3.89 2.42
N ILE A 277 12.52 -2.71 1.96
CA ILE A 277 11.64 -1.78 1.26
C ILE A 277 12.21 -1.51 -0.12
N SER A 278 11.44 -1.79 -1.17
CA SER A 278 11.90 -1.67 -2.55
C SER A 278 10.75 -1.31 -3.49
N SER A 279 10.99 -1.43 -4.81
CA SER A 279 10.00 -1.24 -5.87
C SER A 279 9.25 -2.54 -6.21
N SER A 280 9.07 -3.43 -5.24
CA SER A 280 8.54 -4.79 -5.45
C SER A 280 7.16 -4.95 -4.84
N ASN A 281 6.29 -3.96 -5.02
CA ASN A 281 4.99 -3.84 -4.35
C ASN A 281 5.14 -3.65 -2.84
N ALA A 282 6.06 -2.78 -2.42
CA ALA A 282 6.25 -2.51 -1.01
C ALA A 282 5.01 -1.87 -0.37
N GLN A 283 4.57 -2.43 0.76
CA GLN A 283 3.52 -1.86 1.60
C GLN A 283 3.98 -1.77 3.04
N VAL A 284 3.46 -0.78 3.77
CA VAL A 284 3.79 -0.53 5.18
C VAL A 284 2.54 -0.46 6.03
N ARG A 285 2.56 -1.12 7.19
CA ARG A 285 1.51 -1.07 8.22
C ARG A 285 2.11 -0.79 9.59
N ILE A 286 1.42 0.00 10.40
CA ILE A 286 1.83 0.33 11.77
C ILE A 286 0.82 -0.22 12.75
N ARG A 287 1.29 -0.90 13.81
CA ARG A 287 0.45 -1.47 14.87
C ARG A 287 0.93 -1.04 16.24
N LYS A 288 -0.01 -0.87 17.18
CA LYS A 288 0.32 -0.76 18.61
C LYS A 288 0.84 -2.10 19.14
N ALA A 289 1.40 -2.07 20.34
CA ALA A 289 1.85 -3.27 21.05
C ALA A 289 0.73 -4.31 21.26
N ASP A 290 -0.52 -3.87 21.37
CA ASP A 290 -1.70 -4.75 21.52
C ASP A 290 -2.22 -5.34 20.19
N GLY A 291 -1.59 -4.99 19.06
CA GLY A 291 -1.96 -5.46 17.72
C GLY A 291 -2.96 -4.57 16.99
N THR A 292 -3.48 -3.51 17.62
CA THR A 292 -4.38 -2.55 16.96
C THR A 292 -3.64 -1.86 15.81
N VAL A 293 -4.21 -1.88 14.61
CA VAL A 293 -3.67 -1.16 13.46
C VAL A 293 -3.87 0.34 13.65
N VAL A 294 -2.78 1.10 13.53
CA VAL A 294 -2.75 2.56 13.66
C VAL A 294 -2.71 3.24 12.31
N ALA A 295 -2.05 2.63 11.33
CA ALA A 295 -2.00 3.13 9.97
C ALA A 295 -1.70 2.01 8.98
N GLY A 296 -2.13 2.24 7.74
CA GLY A 296 -1.90 1.33 6.63
C GLY A 296 -2.81 0.09 6.61
N PRO A 297 -2.53 -0.87 5.70
CA PRO A 297 -1.41 -0.84 4.76
C PRO A 297 -1.48 0.36 3.80
N VAL A 298 -0.32 0.91 3.46
CA VAL A 298 -0.13 1.99 2.47
C VAL A 298 1.13 1.68 1.67
N GLY A 299 1.20 2.13 0.43
CA GLY A 299 2.29 1.79 -0.48
C GLY A 299 1.77 1.28 -1.81
N GLU A 300 2.63 0.64 -2.56
CA GLU A 300 2.36 0.14 -3.90
C GLU A 300 1.15 -0.82 -3.94
N GLY A 301 0.26 -0.63 -4.91
CA GLY A 301 -0.97 -1.43 -5.07
C GLY A 301 -2.12 -1.01 -4.15
N ILE A 302 -1.86 -0.25 -3.08
CA ILE A 302 -2.89 0.44 -2.29
C ILE A 302 -2.98 1.88 -2.76
N ARG A 303 -1.87 2.61 -2.61
CA ARG A 303 -1.70 4.00 -3.02
C ARG A 303 -0.21 4.37 -3.05
N PRO A 304 0.41 4.55 -4.24
CA PRO A 304 -0.20 4.54 -5.57
C PRO A 304 -0.59 3.13 -6.05
N VAL A 305 -1.60 3.05 -6.92
CA VAL A 305 -2.07 1.76 -7.49
C VAL A 305 -1.05 1.19 -8.49
N SER A 306 -0.30 2.04 -9.19
CA SER A 306 0.63 1.65 -10.27
C SER A 306 2.04 1.27 -9.81
N GLY A 307 2.28 1.20 -8.50
CA GLY A 307 3.61 0.98 -7.95
C GLY A 307 4.55 2.19 -8.06
N VAL A 308 5.75 2.01 -7.53
CA VAL A 308 6.85 2.98 -7.47
C VAL A 308 8.06 2.33 -8.12
N SER A 309 8.75 3.04 -9.01
CA SER A 309 9.88 2.44 -9.75
C SER A 309 11.19 2.46 -8.97
N ASN A 310 12.17 1.66 -9.41
CA ASN A 310 13.43 1.43 -8.71
C ASN A 310 14.46 2.58 -8.79
N ASN A 311 14.01 3.77 -9.20
CA ASN A 311 14.73 5.04 -9.17
C ASN A 311 13.87 6.15 -8.53
N GLN A 312 12.77 5.79 -7.87
CA GLN A 312 11.83 6.72 -7.24
C GLN A 312 11.74 6.47 -5.73
N ILE A 313 11.06 7.39 -5.08
CA ILE A 313 10.55 7.27 -3.71
C ILE A 313 9.03 7.25 -3.78
N LEU A 314 8.40 6.69 -2.75
CA LEU A 314 7.03 7.04 -2.43
C LEU A 314 7.04 8.27 -1.53
N GLU A 315 6.20 9.27 -1.81
CA GLU A 315 6.01 10.43 -0.95
C GLU A 315 4.53 10.71 -0.70
N TYR A 316 4.22 11.04 0.55
CA TYR A 316 2.97 11.64 0.98
C TYR A 316 3.05 13.17 0.82
N VAL A 317 2.23 13.74 -0.06
CA VAL A 317 2.24 15.17 -0.43
C VAL A 317 1.05 15.96 0.17
N GLY A 318 0.26 15.33 1.03
CA GLY A 318 -0.86 15.99 1.70
C GLY A 318 -0.45 16.72 2.98
N ASP A 319 -1.39 17.46 3.57
CA ASP A 319 -1.25 17.91 4.96
C ASP A 319 -1.53 16.72 5.90
N PRO A 320 -0.58 16.28 6.73
CA PRO A 320 -0.77 15.12 7.57
C PRO A 320 -1.73 15.42 8.73
N SER A 321 -2.78 14.61 8.86
CA SER A 321 -3.77 14.73 9.92
C SER A 321 -4.22 13.35 10.43
N PRO A 322 -4.88 13.26 11.59
CA PRO A 322 -5.44 11.99 12.05
C PRO A 322 -6.50 11.40 11.13
N ASP A 323 -7.08 12.20 10.23
CA ASP A 323 -8.06 11.74 9.25
C ASP A 323 -7.45 11.30 7.93
N SER A 324 -6.14 11.52 7.73
CA SER A 324 -5.42 11.13 6.53
C SER A 324 -5.39 9.61 6.39
N THR A 325 -5.76 9.14 5.20
CA THR A 325 -5.78 7.71 4.86
C THR A 325 -5.43 7.51 3.38
N PRO A 326 -5.06 6.29 2.97
CA PRO A 326 -4.87 5.95 1.56
C PRO A 326 -6.08 6.17 0.64
N LEU A 327 -7.27 6.47 1.18
CA LEU A 327 -8.44 6.86 0.39
C LEU A 327 -8.32 8.28 -0.20
N ASP A 328 -7.43 9.12 0.32
CA ASP A 328 -7.32 10.50 -0.14
C ASP A 328 -6.68 10.56 -1.55
N THR A 329 -7.50 10.92 -2.53
CA THR A 329 -7.24 11.30 -3.93
C THR A 329 -5.88 11.90 -4.30
N THR A 330 -5.34 12.72 -3.42
CA THR A 330 -4.42 13.78 -3.81
C THR A 330 -3.05 13.70 -3.15
N VAL A 331 -2.83 12.70 -2.30
CA VAL A 331 -1.76 12.78 -1.30
C VAL A 331 -0.63 11.78 -1.45
N ASN A 332 -0.66 10.83 -2.39
CA ASN A 332 0.52 9.99 -2.67
C ASN A 332 0.91 10.16 -4.14
N SER A 333 2.12 10.66 -4.38
CA SER A 333 2.67 10.79 -5.73
C SER A 333 4.02 10.09 -5.83
N ASN A 334 4.30 9.58 -7.02
CA ASN A 334 5.67 9.24 -7.41
C ASN A 334 6.37 10.58 -7.59
N VAL A 335 7.23 10.96 -6.65
CA VAL A 335 7.94 12.23 -6.75
C VAL A 335 9.29 12.00 -7.40
N ASP A 336 9.43 12.60 -8.57
CA ASP A 336 10.55 12.46 -9.50
C ASP A 336 11.60 13.57 -9.34
N THR A 337 11.68 14.26 -8.19
CA THR A 337 12.57 15.43 -8.10
C THR A 337 13.38 15.61 -6.81
N VAL A 338 12.86 15.34 -5.60
CA VAL A 338 13.62 15.56 -4.34
C VAL A 338 13.08 14.67 -3.21
N SER A 339 13.94 13.99 -2.43
CA SER A 339 13.51 13.37 -1.17
C SER A 339 13.33 14.40 -0.07
N ALA A 340 12.28 14.22 0.73
CA ALA A 340 12.03 15.02 1.93
C ALA A 340 12.83 14.52 3.15
N PHE A 341 13.80 13.61 2.98
CA PHE A 341 14.61 13.06 4.05
C PHE A 341 15.07 14.11 5.08
N GLY A 342 14.46 14.05 6.28
CA GLY A 342 14.75 14.97 7.37
C GLY A 342 14.43 16.45 7.12
N ASN A 343 13.57 16.74 6.14
CA ASN A 343 13.03 18.04 5.76
C ASN A 343 11.53 17.90 5.45
N GLY A 344 10.67 18.09 6.44
CA GLY A 344 9.24 18.38 6.22
C GLY A 344 8.96 19.87 6.07
#